data_AF-A0A840P720-F1
#
_entry.id   AF-A0A840P720-F1
#
_cell.length_a   1.000
_cell.length_b   1.000
_cell.length_c   1.000
_cell.angle_alpha   90.00
_cell.angle_beta   90.00
_cell.angle_gamma   90.00
#
_symmetry.space_group_name_H-M   'P 1'
#
loop_
_entity.id
_entity.type
_entity.pdbx_description
1 polymer ?
#
loop_
_entity_poly.entity_id
_entity_poly.type
_entity_poly.pdbx_seq_one_letter_code
_entity_poly.pdbx_strand_id
1 'polypeptide(L)'
;MRTPICARFGIDFPLFAFSHCRDVVAAVTNAGGFGVLGATGYSPQQLDAELRWLDDRVGGRPYGVDVLVPGKIDASVADRDSRLMEHIPERHRDFVAHLFNKYAVSSIDPVTGSFSAHADEFGRRVTAEGATGLIEVALKHPIGLIASALGPPPPEMVSLAREAHVPVAALVGSVEHARRQVAAGVDLIVAQGCEAGGHTGEVSTMVLVPQVVDAVDVPVLAAGGIASGRQMAAALALGAEGVWCGSVWLTTEEAETPPAVKRKMLAATSLDTTRSRSRTGKPARQLKSAWTEEWDEATESPGPLPMPLQMLIAESAMARISRSAEFGNEGAQKLANYFVGQVVGQLNQVKPARRVVYEMIAEFGDALARLNRMTST
;
A
#
# COMPACT_ATOMS: atom_id res chain seq x y z
N MET A 1 1.82 25.86 -6.23
CA MET A 1 0.57 25.76 -7.02
C MET A 1 -0.49 25.19 -6.10
N ARG A 2 -1.65 25.84 -5.94
CA ARG A 2 -2.83 25.26 -5.27
C ARG A 2 -3.81 24.82 -6.36
N THR A 3 -4.03 23.51 -6.48
CA THR A 3 -5.04 22.92 -7.37
C THR A 3 -6.39 22.85 -6.65
N PRO A 4 -7.52 22.57 -7.35
CA PRO A 4 -8.81 22.38 -6.69
C PRO A 4 -8.78 21.32 -5.58
N ILE A 5 -8.06 20.20 -5.80
CA ILE A 5 -7.85 19.18 -4.76
C ILE A 5 -7.10 19.73 -3.53
N CYS A 6 -6.17 20.68 -3.70
CA CYS A 6 -5.50 21.32 -2.56
C CYS A 6 -6.48 22.12 -1.70
N ALA A 7 -7.38 22.88 -2.34
CA ALA A 7 -8.41 23.63 -1.64
C ALA A 7 -9.43 22.71 -0.96
N ARG A 8 -9.85 21.64 -1.65
CA ARG A 8 -10.80 20.64 -1.12
C ARG A 8 -10.28 19.95 0.15
N PHE A 9 -9.00 19.58 0.16
CA PHE A 9 -8.40 18.84 1.27
C PHE A 9 -7.57 19.71 2.22
N GLY A 10 -7.54 21.03 2.07
CA GLY A 10 -6.81 21.91 3.00
C GLY A 10 -5.29 21.67 3.02
N ILE A 11 -4.69 21.32 1.88
CA ILE A 11 -3.25 21.03 1.75
C ILE A 11 -2.52 22.04 0.87
N ASP A 12 -1.20 22.10 0.98
CA ASP A 12 -0.36 23.07 0.25
C ASP A 12 0.11 22.55 -1.10
N PHE A 13 0.21 21.23 -1.26
CA PHE A 13 0.68 20.56 -2.46
C PHE A 13 -0.13 19.28 -2.73
N PRO A 14 -0.52 18.96 -3.99
CA PRO A 14 -1.44 17.86 -4.29
C PRO A 14 -0.72 16.50 -4.30
N LEU A 15 -0.13 16.16 -3.15
CA LEU A 15 0.69 14.98 -2.90
C LEU A 15 0.08 14.19 -1.75
N PHE A 16 -0.53 13.06 -2.08
CA PHE A 16 -1.09 12.11 -1.13
C PHE A 16 -0.07 10.99 -0.87
N ALA A 17 0.24 10.75 0.41
CA ALA A 17 1.25 9.79 0.83
C ALA A 17 0.62 8.62 1.58
N PHE A 18 0.47 7.49 0.89
CA PHE A 18 0.06 6.24 1.51
C PHE A 18 1.23 5.56 2.20
N SER A 19 1.08 5.26 3.49
CA SER A 19 2.08 4.59 4.30
C SER A 19 1.44 3.77 5.41
N HIS A 20 2.03 2.62 5.74
CA HIS A 20 1.70 1.85 6.95
C HIS A 20 2.32 2.45 8.22
N CYS A 21 3.36 3.27 8.06
CA CYS A 21 4.06 3.93 9.15
C CYS A 21 3.45 5.32 9.43
N ARG A 22 2.91 5.50 10.64
CA ARG A 22 2.34 6.77 11.13
C ARG A 22 3.33 7.94 11.09
N ASP A 23 4.62 7.69 11.32
CA ASP A 23 5.64 8.73 11.35
C ASP A 23 5.86 9.34 9.97
N VAL A 24 5.79 8.52 8.91
CA VAL A 24 5.76 9.01 7.51
C VAL A 24 4.50 9.86 7.26
N VAL A 25 3.33 9.38 7.70
CA VAL A 25 2.05 10.09 7.54
C VAL A 25 2.15 11.49 8.17
N ALA A 26 2.57 11.57 9.43
CA ALA A 26 2.77 12.84 10.13
C ALA A 26 3.82 13.73 9.46
N ALA A 27 4.95 13.16 9.00
CA ALA A 27 6.00 13.93 8.36
C ALA A 27 5.55 14.56 7.03
N VAL A 28 4.81 13.82 6.20
CA VAL A 28 4.27 14.35 4.92
C VAL A 28 3.17 15.37 5.17
N THR A 29 2.23 15.07 6.07
CA THR A 29 1.16 16.00 6.45
C THR A 29 1.74 17.32 6.93
N ASN A 30 2.73 17.29 7.83
CA ASN A 30 3.39 18.50 8.33
C ASN A 30 4.26 19.23 7.30
N ALA A 31 4.65 18.55 6.22
CA ALA A 31 5.39 19.14 5.11
C ALA A 31 4.49 19.80 4.05
N GLY A 32 3.15 19.73 4.21
CA GLY A 32 2.17 20.35 3.31
C GLY A 32 1.51 19.42 2.31
N GLY A 33 1.82 18.11 2.36
CA GLY A 33 1.08 17.08 1.63
C GLY A 33 -0.10 16.52 2.45
N PHE A 34 -0.70 15.43 1.97
CA PHE A 34 -1.78 14.72 2.64
C PHE A 34 -1.33 13.29 3.00
N GLY A 35 -1.04 13.02 4.27
CA GLY A 35 -0.71 11.68 4.71
C GLY A 35 -1.95 10.77 4.75
N VAL A 36 -1.81 9.51 4.37
CA VAL A 36 -2.85 8.47 4.45
C VAL A 36 -2.30 7.24 5.15
N LEU A 37 -2.86 6.92 6.32
CA LEU A 37 -2.46 5.75 7.11
C LEU A 37 -3.14 4.49 6.58
N GLY A 38 -2.34 3.52 6.12
CA GLY A 38 -2.82 2.19 5.76
C GLY A 38 -3.18 1.38 6.99
N ALA A 39 -4.47 1.21 7.26
CA ALA A 39 -5.00 0.58 8.46
C ALA A 39 -5.16 -0.95 8.37
N THR A 40 -4.70 -1.55 7.27
CA THR A 40 -4.82 -2.99 7.04
C THR A 40 -4.11 -3.79 8.14
N GLY A 41 -4.85 -4.65 8.83
CA GLY A 41 -4.29 -5.52 9.85
C GLY A 41 -4.19 -4.90 11.26
N TYR A 42 -4.70 -3.69 11.49
CA TYR A 42 -4.93 -3.19 12.85
C TYR A 42 -6.15 -3.84 13.51
N SER A 43 -6.13 -3.91 14.83
CA SER A 43 -7.37 -3.97 15.62
C SER A 43 -7.97 -2.56 15.79
N PRO A 44 -9.27 -2.43 16.07
CA PRO A 44 -9.89 -1.13 16.38
C PRO A 44 -9.14 -0.35 17.46
N GLN A 45 -8.66 -1.01 18.53
CA GLN A 45 -7.91 -0.37 19.62
C GLN A 45 -6.53 0.13 19.17
N GLN A 46 -5.84 -0.64 18.32
CA GLN A 46 -4.57 -0.20 17.76
C GLN A 46 -4.78 1.00 16.84
N LEU A 47 -5.74 0.93 15.91
CA LEU A 47 -6.03 2.03 15.00
C LEU A 47 -6.38 3.31 15.78
N ASP A 48 -7.24 3.21 16.78
CA ASP A 48 -7.61 4.32 17.66
C ASP A 48 -6.38 4.94 18.37
N ALA A 49 -5.46 4.12 18.87
CA ALA A 49 -4.20 4.61 19.45
C ALA A 49 -3.29 5.31 18.42
N GLU A 50 -3.20 4.77 17.20
CA GLU A 50 -2.41 5.35 16.11
C GLU A 50 -2.99 6.69 15.63
N LEU A 51 -4.31 6.79 15.51
CA LEU A 51 -5.00 8.00 15.07
C LEU A 51 -4.94 9.10 16.14
N ARG A 52 -5.09 8.77 17.44
CA ARG A 52 -4.85 9.75 18.53
C ARG A 52 -3.44 10.33 18.45
N TRP A 53 -2.44 9.48 18.22
CA TRP A 53 -1.06 9.94 18.09
C TRP A 53 -0.89 10.87 16.87
N LEU A 54 -1.56 10.58 15.75
CA LEU A 54 -1.54 11.43 14.57
C LEU A 54 -2.21 12.78 14.86
N ASP A 55 -3.39 12.79 15.47
CA ASP A 55 -4.14 14.01 15.83
C ASP A 55 -3.25 14.98 16.62
N ASP A 56 -2.51 14.47 17.60
CA ASP A 56 -1.61 15.25 18.46
C ASP A 56 -0.39 15.82 17.71
N ARG A 57 0.01 15.21 16.57
CA ARG A 57 1.27 15.55 15.87
C ARG A 57 1.09 16.27 14.54
N VAL A 58 -0.09 16.25 13.94
CA VAL A 58 -0.36 16.96 12.68
C VAL A 58 -0.80 18.40 12.89
N GLY A 59 -1.05 18.82 14.14
CA GLY A 59 -1.37 20.21 14.47
C GLY A 59 -2.64 20.71 13.79
N GLY A 60 -3.66 19.85 13.68
CA GLY A 60 -4.92 20.13 12.99
C GLY A 60 -4.86 20.07 11.46
N ARG A 61 -3.71 19.70 10.88
CA ARG A 61 -3.62 19.44 9.44
C ARG A 61 -4.35 18.14 9.06
N PRO A 62 -4.99 18.10 7.89
CA PRO A 62 -5.81 16.97 7.49
C PRO A 62 -4.94 15.78 7.04
N TYR A 63 -5.42 14.58 7.34
CA TYR A 63 -4.85 13.31 6.94
C TYR A 63 -5.98 12.30 6.68
N GLY A 64 -5.68 11.16 6.08
CA GLY A 64 -6.68 10.14 5.76
C GLY A 64 -6.33 8.76 6.31
N VAL A 65 -7.27 7.85 6.15
CA VAL A 65 -7.13 6.43 6.53
C VAL A 65 -7.52 5.55 5.34
N ASP A 66 -6.71 4.55 5.05
CA ASP A 66 -6.99 3.53 4.05
C ASP A 66 -7.33 2.23 4.75
N VAL A 67 -8.55 1.73 4.54
CA VAL A 67 -9.04 0.48 5.12
C VAL A 67 -9.13 -0.59 4.03
N LEU A 68 -8.64 -1.77 4.36
CA LEU A 68 -8.90 -2.93 3.53
C LEU A 68 -10.33 -3.40 3.80
N VAL A 69 -11.23 -3.17 2.84
CA VAL A 69 -12.52 -3.84 2.81
C VAL A 69 -12.43 -5.00 1.81
N PRO A 70 -12.41 -6.26 2.26
CA PRO A 70 -12.54 -7.38 1.36
C PRO A 70 -13.93 -7.34 0.71
N GLY A 71 -14.01 -7.12 -0.60
CA GLY A 71 -15.23 -7.47 -1.35
C GLY A 71 -15.55 -8.96 -1.17
N LYS A 72 -16.83 -9.37 -1.29
CA LYS A 72 -17.37 -10.74 -1.07
C LYS A 72 -16.27 -11.79 -0.85
N ILE A 73 -15.79 -11.89 0.39
CA ILE A 73 -15.08 -13.09 0.82
C ILE A 73 -16.08 -14.21 0.55
N ASP A 74 -15.65 -15.21 -0.20
CA ASP A 74 -16.49 -16.38 -0.49
C ASP A 74 -17.14 -16.79 0.83
N ALA A 75 -18.48 -16.76 0.88
CA ALA A 75 -19.23 -16.87 2.14
C ALA A 75 -18.91 -18.19 2.89
N SER A 76 -18.27 -19.13 2.20
CA SER A 76 -17.68 -20.35 2.75
C SER A 76 -16.50 -20.13 3.71
N VAL A 77 -15.87 -18.96 3.75
CA VAL A 77 -14.73 -18.60 4.63
C VAL A 77 -15.14 -17.62 5.72
N ALA A 78 -16.13 -16.76 5.47
CA ALA A 78 -16.59 -15.75 6.42
C ALA A 78 -17.28 -16.35 7.66
N ASP A 79 -17.79 -17.58 7.56
CA ASP A 79 -18.46 -18.31 8.64
C ASP A 79 -17.51 -19.25 9.42
N ARG A 80 -16.21 -19.23 9.12
CA ARG A 80 -15.24 -20.17 9.72
C ARG A 80 -14.50 -19.55 10.90
N ASP A 81 -15.11 -19.78 12.05
CA ASP A 81 -14.55 -19.89 13.39
C ASP A 81 -13.00 -20.04 13.45
N SER A 82 -12.34 -19.12 14.15
CA SER A 82 -11.04 -19.15 14.87
C SER A 82 -9.82 -19.99 14.39
N ARG A 83 -9.85 -20.64 13.22
CA ARG A 83 -8.86 -21.65 12.78
C ARG A 83 -8.51 -21.56 11.28
N LEU A 84 -8.44 -20.36 10.71
CA LEU A 84 -8.08 -20.16 9.29
C LEU A 84 -6.74 -20.82 8.93
N MET A 85 -5.79 -20.85 9.87
CA MET A 85 -4.51 -21.53 9.68
C MET A 85 -4.66 -23.04 9.46
N GLU A 86 -5.66 -23.71 10.06
CA GLU A 86 -5.91 -25.15 9.89
C GLU A 86 -6.28 -25.51 8.46
N HIS A 87 -6.77 -24.56 7.66
CA HIS A 87 -7.09 -24.76 6.24
C HIS A 87 -5.90 -24.63 5.29
N ILE A 88 -4.72 -24.25 5.79
CA ILE A 88 -3.49 -24.24 4.99
C ILE A 88 -3.02 -25.68 4.78
N PRO A 89 -2.95 -26.18 3.53
CA PRO A 89 -2.56 -27.57 3.26
C PRO A 89 -1.14 -27.86 3.75
N GLU A 90 -0.91 -29.08 4.24
CA GLU A 90 0.38 -29.54 4.76
C GLU A 90 1.54 -29.27 3.78
N ARG A 91 1.34 -29.58 2.49
CA ARG A 91 2.33 -29.32 1.43
C ARG A 91 2.81 -27.85 1.38
N HIS A 92 1.97 -26.88 1.71
CA HIS A 92 2.37 -25.46 1.72
C HIS A 92 3.22 -25.14 2.96
N ARG A 93 2.89 -25.74 4.11
CA ARG A 93 3.68 -25.60 5.33
C ARG A 93 5.05 -26.27 5.16
N ASP A 94 5.07 -27.45 4.54
CA ASP A 94 6.29 -28.19 4.22
C ASP A 94 7.17 -27.43 3.24
N PHE A 95 6.57 -26.79 2.24
CA PHE A 95 7.32 -25.94 1.31
C PHE A 95 8.00 -24.77 2.02
N VAL A 96 7.29 -24.06 2.91
CA VAL A 96 7.91 -22.99 3.70
C VAL A 96 9.00 -23.53 4.63
N ALA A 97 8.81 -24.69 5.25
CA ALA A 97 9.83 -25.35 6.06
C ALA A 97 11.06 -25.75 5.21
N HIS A 98 10.85 -26.25 4.01
CA HIS A 98 11.89 -26.54 3.03
C HIS A 98 12.68 -25.27 2.69
N LEU A 99 12.02 -24.13 2.44
CA LEU A 99 12.70 -22.86 2.20
C LEU A 99 13.54 -22.43 3.41
N PHE A 100 13.03 -22.55 4.63
CA PHE A 100 13.82 -22.22 5.82
C PHE A 100 15.07 -23.09 5.97
N ASN A 101 14.96 -24.39 5.68
CA ASN A 101 16.12 -25.28 5.67
C ASN A 101 17.11 -24.92 4.55
N LYS A 102 16.62 -24.72 3.32
CA LYS A 102 17.42 -24.39 2.13
C LYS A 102 18.20 -23.08 2.29
N TYR A 103 17.58 -22.08 2.93
CA TYR A 103 18.17 -20.76 3.16
C TYR A 103 18.72 -20.60 4.59
N ALA A 104 18.88 -21.69 5.35
CA ALA A 104 19.40 -21.70 6.70
C ALA A 104 18.74 -20.68 7.66
N VAL A 105 17.44 -20.40 7.47
CA VAL A 105 16.67 -19.53 8.36
C VAL A 105 16.39 -20.31 9.65
N SER A 106 16.94 -19.84 10.77
CA SER A 106 16.87 -20.54 12.06
C SER A 106 15.44 -20.86 12.48
N SER A 107 15.22 -22.10 12.89
CA SER A 107 13.95 -22.64 13.42
C SER A 107 13.75 -22.41 14.93
N ILE A 108 14.57 -21.57 15.56
CA ILE A 108 14.71 -21.49 17.02
C ILE A 108 13.45 -20.95 17.73
N ASP A 109 12.46 -20.42 17.01
CA ASP A 109 11.11 -20.23 17.55
C ASP A 109 10.22 -21.44 17.18
N PRO A 110 9.56 -22.11 18.16
CA PRO A 110 8.63 -23.18 17.86
C PRO A 110 7.63 -22.77 16.77
N VAL A 111 7.46 -23.65 15.79
CA VAL A 111 6.43 -23.54 14.73
C VAL A 111 5.02 -23.53 15.32
N THR A 112 4.87 -23.92 16.59
CA THR A 112 3.60 -24.16 17.26
C THR A 112 3.30 -23.08 18.31
N GLY A 113 2.10 -22.49 18.24
CA GLY A 113 1.56 -21.57 19.25
C GLY A 113 1.51 -20.09 18.82
N SER A 114 2.67 -19.45 18.65
CA SER A 114 2.74 -18.01 18.33
C SER A 114 2.35 -17.67 16.88
N PHE A 115 2.65 -18.58 15.94
CA PHE A 115 2.32 -18.45 14.51
C PHE A 115 0.82 -18.44 14.23
N SER A 116 0.06 -19.32 14.91
CA SER A 116 -1.40 -19.39 14.77
C SER A 116 -2.00 -18.09 15.29
N ALA A 117 -1.63 -17.65 16.51
CA ALA A 117 -2.26 -16.50 17.14
C ALA A 117 -2.13 -15.18 16.33
N HIS A 118 -0.93 -14.84 15.84
CA HIS A 118 -0.73 -13.61 15.05
C HIS A 118 -1.39 -13.67 13.67
N ALA A 119 -1.35 -14.84 13.01
CA ALA A 119 -1.99 -15.01 11.72
C ALA A 119 -3.52 -15.10 11.85
N ASP A 120 -4.06 -15.79 12.84
CA ASP A 120 -5.49 -15.87 13.13
C ASP A 120 -6.04 -14.49 13.54
N GLU A 121 -5.24 -13.68 14.21
CA GLU A 121 -5.57 -12.28 14.52
C GLU A 121 -5.53 -11.39 13.27
N PHE A 122 -4.50 -11.49 12.43
CA PHE A 122 -4.44 -10.80 11.13
C PHE A 122 -5.61 -11.23 10.21
N GLY A 123 -5.88 -12.53 10.14
CA GLY A 123 -6.96 -13.13 9.37
C GLY A 123 -8.34 -12.63 9.78
N ARG A 124 -8.61 -12.51 11.10
CA ARG A 124 -9.84 -11.90 11.62
C ARG A 124 -9.96 -10.42 11.25
N ARG A 125 -8.85 -9.67 11.29
CA ARG A 125 -8.82 -8.22 11.01
C ARG A 125 -9.04 -7.90 9.52
N VAL A 126 -8.77 -8.84 8.62
CA VAL A 126 -9.04 -8.70 7.18
C VAL A 126 -10.37 -9.33 6.76
N THR A 127 -11.36 -9.42 7.67
CA THR A 127 -12.75 -9.80 7.37
C THR A 127 -13.64 -8.58 7.15
N ALA A 128 -14.88 -8.79 6.67
CA ALA A 128 -15.87 -7.72 6.55
C ALA A 128 -16.23 -7.09 7.91
N GLU A 129 -16.42 -7.91 8.96
CA GLU A 129 -16.69 -7.43 10.33
C GLU A 129 -15.50 -6.64 10.90
N GLY A 130 -14.28 -7.14 10.68
CA GLY A 130 -13.06 -6.41 11.05
C GLY A 130 -12.96 -5.05 10.35
N ALA A 131 -13.33 -4.98 9.07
CA ALA A 131 -13.33 -3.73 8.30
C ALA A 131 -14.35 -2.71 8.83
N THR A 132 -15.57 -3.13 9.20
CA THR A 132 -16.59 -2.24 9.80
C THR A 132 -16.07 -1.61 11.10
N GLY A 133 -15.46 -2.39 12.00
CA GLY A 133 -14.89 -1.87 13.24
C GLY A 133 -13.77 -0.83 13.02
N LEU A 134 -12.97 -1.00 11.96
CA LEU A 134 -11.94 -0.02 11.59
C LEU A 134 -12.54 1.26 10.99
N ILE A 135 -13.61 1.14 10.19
CA ILE A 135 -14.33 2.29 9.63
C ILE A 135 -14.91 3.15 10.75
N GLU A 136 -15.61 2.54 11.71
CA GLU A 136 -16.21 3.25 12.84
C GLU A 136 -15.18 3.96 13.71
N VAL A 137 -14.02 3.31 13.96
CA VAL A 137 -12.92 3.95 14.68
C VAL A 137 -12.37 5.12 13.88
N ALA A 138 -12.06 4.93 12.60
CA ALA A 138 -11.48 5.97 11.75
C ALA A 138 -12.36 7.23 11.71
N LEU A 139 -13.70 7.07 11.62
CA LEU A 139 -14.65 8.17 11.55
C LEU A 139 -14.90 8.88 12.90
N LYS A 140 -14.39 8.36 14.03
CA LYS A 140 -14.36 9.07 15.33
C LYS A 140 -13.23 10.08 15.41
N HIS A 141 -12.25 9.99 14.52
CA HIS A 141 -11.12 10.90 14.41
C HIS A 141 -11.39 11.96 13.33
N PRO A 142 -10.69 13.12 13.38
CA PRO A 142 -10.85 14.21 12.41
C PRO A 142 -10.16 13.91 11.07
N ILE A 143 -10.42 12.72 10.50
CA ILE A 143 -9.86 12.32 9.21
C ILE A 143 -10.52 13.12 8.08
N GLY A 144 -9.72 13.53 7.10
CA GLY A 144 -10.18 14.25 5.92
C GLY A 144 -10.50 13.35 4.72
N LEU A 145 -10.22 12.05 4.81
CA LEU A 145 -10.44 11.07 3.73
C LEU A 145 -10.50 9.66 4.31
N ILE A 146 -11.39 8.81 3.81
CA ILE A 146 -11.34 7.36 4.03
C ILE A 146 -11.26 6.63 2.69
N ALA A 147 -10.30 5.71 2.52
CA ALA A 147 -10.05 5.00 1.26
C ALA A 147 -10.36 3.50 1.38
N SER A 148 -10.94 2.94 0.32
CA SER A 148 -11.15 1.49 0.15
C SER A 148 -10.04 0.89 -0.72
N ALA A 149 -9.19 0.05 -0.13
CA ALA A 149 -7.96 -0.45 -0.75
C ALA A 149 -8.18 -1.52 -1.83
N LEU A 150 -9.18 -2.42 -1.67
CA LEU A 150 -9.41 -3.56 -2.58
C LEU A 150 -10.89 -3.78 -2.90
N GLY A 151 -11.35 -3.11 -3.94
CA GLY A 151 -12.69 -3.30 -4.49
C GLY A 151 -13.67 -2.20 -4.07
N PRO A 152 -14.95 -2.36 -4.41
CA PRO A 152 -15.95 -1.34 -4.11
C PRO A 152 -16.08 -1.13 -2.60
N PRO A 153 -16.18 0.14 -2.13
CA PRO A 153 -16.47 0.38 -0.74
C PRO A 153 -17.81 -0.29 -0.40
N PRO A 154 -17.93 -0.91 0.79
CA PRO A 154 -19.19 -1.47 1.20
C PRO A 154 -20.20 -0.33 1.38
N PRO A 155 -21.50 -0.55 1.10
CA PRO A 155 -22.51 0.50 1.21
C PRO A 155 -22.52 1.20 2.58
N GLU A 156 -22.25 0.45 3.65
CA GLU A 156 -22.12 0.97 5.01
C GLU A 156 -21.00 2.00 5.16
N MET A 157 -19.83 1.76 4.57
CA MET A 157 -18.71 2.72 4.58
C MET A 157 -19.11 4.03 3.92
N VAL A 158 -19.82 3.96 2.79
CA VAL A 158 -20.27 5.15 2.05
C VAL A 158 -21.31 5.93 2.85
N SER A 159 -22.27 5.24 3.49
CA SER A 159 -23.27 5.87 4.35
C SER A 159 -22.64 6.54 5.57
N LEU A 160 -21.81 5.82 6.33
CA LEU A 160 -21.16 6.36 7.55
C LEU A 160 -20.22 7.52 7.22
N ALA A 161 -19.44 7.43 6.14
CA ALA A 161 -18.55 8.50 5.72
C ALA A 161 -19.34 9.74 5.29
N ARG A 162 -20.48 9.57 4.60
CA ARG A 162 -21.38 10.67 4.24
C ARG A 162 -21.96 11.37 5.47
N GLU A 163 -22.41 10.61 6.47
CA GLU A 163 -22.91 11.17 7.74
C GLU A 163 -21.83 11.95 8.50
N ALA A 164 -20.59 11.49 8.42
CA ALA A 164 -19.42 12.15 9.01
C ALA A 164 -18.84 13.28 8.14
N HIS A 165 -19.39 13.54 6.95
CA HIS A 165 -18.85 14.48 5.96
C HIS A 165 -17.39 14.19 5.54
N VAL A 166 -16.99 12.91 5.55
CA VAL A 166 -15.67 12.44 5.13
C VAL A 166 -15.78 11.90 3.70
N PRO A 167 -15.00 12.40 2.72
CA PRO A 167 -15.00 11.87 1.36
C PRO A 167 -14.45 10.44 1.31
N VAL A 168 -15.05 9.62 0.45
CA VAL A 168 -14.60 8.24 0.19
C VAL A 168 -13.70 8.18 -1.03
N ALA A 169 -12.53 7.56 -0.91
CA ALA A 169 -11.66 7.23 -2.04
C ALA A 169 -11.69 5.74 -2.39
N ALA A 170 -11.40 5.41 -3.65
CA ALA A 170 -11.14 4.04 -4.05
C ALA A 170 -10.05 3.93 -5.12
N LEU A 171 -9.23 2.88 -5.02
CA LEU A 171 -8.17 2.57 -5.97
C LEU A 171 -8.73 1.76 -7.15
N VAL A 172 -8.29 2.11 -8.37
CA VAL A 172 -8.74 1.46 -9.60
C VAL A 172 -7.57 1.20 -10.55
N GLY A 173 -7.58 0.01 -11.17
CA GLY A 173 -6.63 -0.38 -12.23
C GLY A 173 -7.25 -0.46 -13.63
N SER A 174 -8.50 -0.02 -13.80
CA SER A 174 -9.22 -0.02 -15.07
C SER A 174 -10.32 1.05 -15.11
N VAL A 175 -10.71 1.48 -16.31
CA VAL A 175 -11.82 2.42 -16.53
C VAL A 175 -13.15 1.86 -16.02
N GLU A 176 -13.39 0.55 -16.22
CA GLU A 176 -14.60 -0.10 -15.75
C GLU A 176 -14.68 -0.08 -14.22
N HIS A 177 -13.57 -0.30 -13.52
CA HIS A 177 -13.53 -0.17 -12.06
C HIS A 177 -13.84 1.27 -11.65
N ALA A 178 -13.26 2.29 -12.31
CA ALA A 178 -13.56 3.70 -12.01
C ALA A 178 -15.06 4.01 -12.07
N ARG A 179 -15.73 3.62 -13.16
CA ARG A 179 -17.17 3.84 -13.32
C ARG A 179 -18.00 3.13 -12.24
N ARG A 180 -17.66 1.88 -11.92
CA ARG A 180 -18.35 1.11 -10.88
C ARG A 180 -18.16 1.73 -9.49
N GLN A 181 -16.96 2.24 -9.19
CA GLN A 181 -16.65 2.89 -7.92
C GLN A 181 -17.41 4.21 -7.74
N VAL A 182 -17.46 5.05 -8.78
CA VAL A 182 -18.24 6.30 -8.75
C VAL A 182 -19.74 5.99 -8.60
N ALA A 183 -20.25 4.99 -9.32
CA ALA A 183 -21.63 4.53 -9.16
C ALA A 183 -21.94 4.00 -7.74
N ALA A 184 -20.92 3.52 -7.00
CA ALA A 184 -21.04 3.10 -5.62
C ALA A 184 -20.95 4.26 -4.61
N GLY A 185 -20.76 5.51 -5.07
CA GLY A 185 -20.70 6.70 -4.22
C GLY A 185 -19.30 7.12 -3.78
N VAL A 186 -18.26 6.72 -4.51
CA VAL A 186 -16.88 7.19 -4.30
C VAL A 186 -16.72 8.65 -4.75
N ASP A 187 -16.06 9.46 -3.93
CA ASP A 187 -15.86 10.91 -4.12
C ASP A 187 -14.50 11.29 -4.73
N LEU A 188 -13.56 10.34 -4.78
CA LEU A 188 -12.18 10.50 -5.24
C LEU A 188 -11.65 9.17 -5.81
N ILE A 189 -11.14 9.18 -7.03
CA ILE A 189 -10.56 7.99 -7.65
C ILE A 189 -9.04 8.04 -7.60
N VAL A 190 -8.42 6.93 -7.22
CA VAL A 190 -6.96 6.74 -7.31
C VAL A 190 -6.67 5.80 -8.49
N ALA A 191 -6.30 6.37 -9.63
CA ALA A 191 -5.98 5.62 -10.84
C ALA A 191 -4.56 5.04 -10.74
N GLN A 192 -4.48 3.74 -10.46
CA GLN A 192 -3.24 3.03 -10.14
C GLN A 192 -2.71 2.23 -11.33
N GLY A 193 -1.66 2.75 -11.95
CA GLY A 193 -0.97 2.07 -13.04
C GLY A 193 -0.11 0.90 -12.55
N CYS A 194 0.18 -0.03 -13.46
CA CYS A 194 0.87 -1.30 -13.20
C CYS A 194 2.29 -1.17 -12.64
N GLU A 195 2.87 0.02 -12.68
CA GLU A 195 4.15 0.36 -12.06
C GLU A 195 4.07 0.46 -10.53
N ALA A 196 2.86 0.57 -9.94
CA ALA A 196 2.64 0.66 -8.50
C ALA A 196 3.10 -0.60 -7.75
N GLY A 197 3.52 -0.43 -6.50
CA GLY A 197 3.77 -1.54 -5.56
C GLY A 197 2.47 -2.09 -4.97
N GLY A 198 2.50 -3.35 -4.53
CA GLY A 198 1.31 -4.02 -3.98
C GLY A 198 0.35 -4.49 -5.06
N HIS A 199 -0.91 -4.73 -4.70
CA HIS A 199 -1.93 -5.15 -5.68
C HIS A 199 -2.11 -4.07 -6.73
N THR A 200 -2.00 -4.46 -8.01
CA THR A 200 -2.12 -3.53 -9.14
C THR A 200 -2.60 -4.23 -10.40
N GLY A 201 -3.28 -3.46 -11.25
CA GLY A 201 -3.69 -3.86 -12.61
C GLY A 201 -2.51 -3.98 -13.59
N GLU A 202 -2.83 -4.09 -14.87
CA GLU A 202 -1.83 -4.34 -15.94
C GLU A 202 -1.55 -3.10 -16.80
N VAL A 203 -2.46 -2.13 -16.81
CA VAL A 203 -2.36 -0.91 -17.61
C VAL A 203 -1.37 0.05 -16.97
N SER A 204 -0.44 0.61 -17.75
CA SER A 204 0.55 1.58 -17.25
C SER A 204 -0.08 2.91 -16.86
N THR A 205 0.59 3.66 -16.00
CA THR A 205 0.12 4.97 -15.49
C THR A 205 -0.12 5.95 -16.64
N MET A 206 0.79 5.97 -17.63
CA MET A 206 0.69 6.82 -18.83
C MET A 206 -0.59 6.57 -19.64
N VAL A 207 -1.09 5.33 -19.64
CA VAL A 207 -2.29 4.93 -20.40
C VAL A 207 -3.55 5.02 -19.53
N LEU A 208 -3.47 4.53 -18.29
CA LEU A 208 -4.62 4.41 -17.40
C LEU A 208 -5.16 5.77 -16.95
N VAL A 209 -4.27 6.68 -16.51
CA VAL A 209 -4.67 7.95 -15.90
C VAL A 209 -5.58 8.77 -16.80
N PRO A 210 -5.20 9.12 -18.05
CA PRO A 210 -6.07 9.95 -18.90
C PRO A 210 -7.39 9.23 -19.23
N GLN A 211 -7.36 7.91 -19.44
CA GLN A 211 -8.59 7.14 -19.69
C GLN A 211 -9.57 7.15 -18.51
N VAL A 212 -9.05 7.13 -17.28
CA VAL A 212 -9.89 7.23 -16.08
C VAL A 212 -10.42 8.65 -15.92
N VAL A 213 -9.56 9.67 -16.10
CA VAL A 213 -9.95 11.09 -16.06
C VAL A 213 -11.10 11.38 -17.04
N ASP A 214 -11.01 10.90 -18.28
CA ASP A 214 -12.06 11.11 -19.29
C ASP A 214 -13.37 10.36 -18.98
N ALA A 215 -13.34 9.37 -18.08
CA ALA A 215 -14.45 8.45 -17.84
C ALA A 215 -15.28 8.76 -16.60
N VAL A 216 -14.84 9.66 -15.71
CA VAL A 216 -15.51 10.01 -14.46
C VAL A 216 -15.45 11.52 -14.18
N ASP A 217 -16.46 12.03 -13.49
CA ASP A 217 -16.53 13.47 -13.13
C ASP A 217 -15.91 13.79 -11.75
N VAL A 218 -15.61 12.76 -10.95
CA VAL A 218 -14.96 12.96 -9.64
C VAL A 218 -13.45 13.17 -9.82
N PRO A 219 -12.79 13.88 -8.89
CA PRO A 219 -11.35 14.08 -8.96
C PRO A 219 -10.57 12.77 -9.05
N VAL A 220 -9.49 12.79 -9.83
CA VAL A 220 -8.60 11.64 -10.04
C VAL A 220 -7.20 11.95 -9.54
N LEU A 221 -6.66 11.08 -8.70
CA LEU A 221 -5.25 11.04 -8.33
C LEU A 221 -4.52 9.98 -9.15
N ALA A 222 -3.35 10.31 -9.68
CA ALA A 222 -2.49 9.34 -10.35
C ALA A 222 -1.66 8.55 -9.32
N ALA A 223 -1.62 7.22 -9.45
CA ALA A 223 -0.79 6.34 -8.64
C ALA A 223 -0.01 5.37 -9.53
N GLY A 224 1.16 4.95 -9.04
CA GLY A 224 2.07 4.08 -9.77
C GLY A 224 3.13 4.87 -10.54
N GLY A 225 4.39 4.44 -10.45
CA GLY A 225 5.46 5.07 -11.24
C GLY A 225 5.90 6.47 -10.78
N ILE A 226 5.38 7.01 -9.66
CA ILE A 226 5.65 8.39 -9.22
C ILE A 226 6.45 8.40 -7.91
N ALA A 227 7.63 9.05 -7.95
CA ALA A 227 8.54 9.24 -6.82
C ALA A 227 9.31 10.58 -6.90
N SER A 228 8.94 11.46 -7.83
CA SER A 228 9.70 12.65 -8.21
C SER A 228 8.76 13.74 -8.72
N GLY A 229 9.14 15.01 -8.57
CA GLY A 229 8.33 16.14 -9.02
C GLY A 229 8.10 16.19 -10.52
N ARG A 230 9.06 15.70 -11.32
CA ARG A 230 8.89 15.59 -12.79
C ARG A 230 7.81 14.59 -13.19
N GLN A 231 7.69 13.50 -12.43
CA GLN A 231 6.69 12.46 -12.66
C GLN A 231 5.32 12.94 -12.21
N MET A 232 5.28 13.73 -11.13
CA MET A 232 4.07 14.43 -10.71
C MET A 232 3.61 15.47 -11.75
N ALA A 233 4.52 16.24 -12.34
CA ALA A 233 4.18 17.17 -13.43
C ALA A 233 3.60 16.44 -14.65
N ALA A 234 4.17 15.28 -15.01
CA ALA A 234 3.61 14.43 -16.07
C ALA A 234 2.21 13.92 -15.72
N ALA A 235 1.97 13.48 -14.48
CA ALA A 235 0.65 13.03 -14.03
C ALA A 235 -0.41 14.13 -14.11
N LEU A 236 -0.08 15.36 -13.67
CA LEU A 236 -1.00 16.49 -13.78
C LEU A 236 -1.25 16.88 -15.25
N ALA A 237 -0.26 16.75 -16.12
CA ALA A 237 -0.44 16.95 -17.56
C ALA A 237 -1.36 15.89 -18.20
N LEU A 238 -1.47 14.70 -17.62
CA LEU A 238 -2.42 13.66 -18.02
C LEU A 238 -3.85 13.90 -17.49
N GLY A 239 -4.09 15.00 -16.77
CA GLY A 239 -5.40 15.37 -16.25
C GLY A 239 -5.68 14.97 -14.80
N ALA A 240 -4.73 14.32 -14.10
CA ALA A 240 -4.89 14.07 -12.67
C ALA A 240 -4.82 15.38 -11.86
N GLU A 241 -5.59 15.49 -10.79
CA GLU A 241 -5.57 16.67 -9.91
C GLU A 241 -4.47 16.63 -8.85
N GLY A 242 -3.87 15.45 -8.65
CA GLY A 242 -2.81 15.18 -7.71
C GLY A 242 -2.22 13.79 -7.89
N VAL A 243 -1.33 13.41 -6.99
CA VAL A 243 -0.67 12.10 -7.02
C VAL A 243 -0.83 11.36 -5.71
N TRP A 244 -0.92 10.03 -5.78
CA TRP A 244 -0.94 9.11 -4.65
C TRP A 244 0.31 8.24 -4.69
N CYS A 245 1.22 8.47 -3.75
CA CYS A 245 2.53 7.85 -3.71
C CYS A 245 2.63 6.89 -2.53
N GLY A 246 3.27 5.73 -2.74
CA GLY A 246 3.53 4.74 -1.69
C GLY A 246 5.02 4.37 -1.60
N SER A 247 5.58 3.84 -2.68
CA SER A 247 6.95 3.28 -2.67
C SER A 247 8.05 4.29 -2.33
N VAL A 248 7.87 5.56 -2.69
CA VAL A 248 8.86 6.62 -2.41
C VAL A 248 9.11 6.80 -0.91
N TRP A 249 8.16 6.44 -0.06
CA TRP A 249 8.28 6.57 1.38
C TRP A 249 9.04 5.42 2.04
N LEU A 250 9.15 4.25 1.39
CA LEU A 250 9.69 3.03 2.02
C LEU A 250 11.17 3.10 2.38
N THR A 251 11.90 4.06 1.84
CA THR A 251 13.34 4.26 2.10
C THR A 251 13.62 5.50 2.96
N THR A 252 12.60 6.18 3.46
CA THR A 252 12.80 7.35 4.33
C THR A 252 13.29 6.94 5.72
N GLU A 253 13.76 7.93 6.48
CA GLU A 253 14.21 7.74 7.87
C GLU A 253 13.07 7.26 8.78
N GLU A 254 11.88 7.81 8.58
CA GLU A 254 10.68 7.50 9.35
C GLU A 254 10.11 6.11 9.05
N ALA A 255 10.36 5.57 7.85
CA ALA A 255 9.74 4.34 7.42
C ALA A 255 10.20 3.11 8.22
N GLU A 256 9.21 2.33 8.68
CA GLU A 256 9.34 1.07 9.42
C GLU A 256 9.89 -0.11 8.60
N THR A 257 10.24 0.11 7.34
CA THR A 257 10.74 -0.93 6.43
C THR A 257 11.94 -1.66 7.04
N PRO A 258 11.92 -3.01 7.12
CA PRO A 258 13.00 -3.79 7.72
C PRO A 258 14.37 -3.42 7.11
N PRO A 259 15.45 -3.28 7.91
CA PRO A 259 16.75 -2.80 7.41
C PRO A 259 17.31 -3.60 6.23
N ALA A 260 17.16 -4.94 6.23
CA ALA A 260 17.59 -5.80 5.13
C ALA A 260 16.83 -5.52 3.83
N VAL A 261 15.52 -5.28 3.93
CA VAL A 261 14.66 -4.87 2.80
C VAL A 261 15.04 -3.47 2.32
N LYS A 262 15.24 -2.52 3.23
CA LYS A 262 15.63 -1.14 2.88
C LYS A 262 16.95 -1.13 2.10
N ARG A 263 17.97 -1.90 2.53
CA ARG A 263 19.23 -2.08 1.78
C ARG A 263 19.01 -2.65 0.37
N LYS A 264 18.14 -3.65 0.22
CA LYS A 264 17.78 -4.20 -1.09
C LYS A 264 17.12 -3.17 -1.99
N MET A 265 16.18 -2.38 -1.46
CA MET A 265 15.53 -1.29 -2.23
C MET A 265 16.54 -0.26 -2.72
N LEU A 266 17.48 0.16 -1.85
CA LEU A 266 18.51 1.15 -2.19
C LEU A 266 19.46 0.67 -3.32
N ALA A 267 19.62 -0.64 -3.49
CA ALA A 267 20.46 -1.25 -4.52
C ALA A 267 19.67 -1.69 -5.77
N ALA A 268 18.34 -1.65 -5.73
CA ALA A 268 17.48 -2.17 -6.79
C ALA A 268 17.36 -1.19 -7.97
N THR A 269 17.12 -1.75 -9.15
CA THR A 269 16.73 -1.03 -10.36
C THR A 269 15.23 -1.17 -10.64
N SER A 270 14.71 -0.48 -11.65
CA SER A 270 13.31 -0.63 -12.07
C SER A 270 12.96 -2.03 -12.60
N LEU A 271 13.97 -2.85 -12.93
CA LEU A 271 13.82 -4.23 -13.38
C LEU A 271 13.75 -5.24 -12.22
N ASP A 272 14.06 -4.82 -11.00
CA ASP A 272 14.14 -5.68 -9.82
C ASP A 272 12.81 -5.78 -9.06
N THR A 273 11.70 -5.60 -9.78
CA THR A 273 10.35 -5.85 -9.27
C THR A 273 9.62 -6.85 -10.16
N THR A 274 8.70 -7.60 -9.58
CA THR A 274 7.85 -8.57 -10.28
C THR A 274 6.42 -8.52 -9.74
N ARG A 275 5.43 -8.86 -10.57
CA ARG A 275 4.06 -9.11 -10.13
C ARG A 275 3.92 -10.60 -9.83
N SER A 276 3.87 -10.94 -8.54
CA SER A 276 3.82 -12.32 -8.08
C SER A 276 2.64 -12.52 -7.12
N ARG A 277 2.12 -13.74 -7.09
CA ARG A 277 1.04 -14.16 -6.18
C ARG A 277 1.56 -14.72 -4.86
N SER A 278 2.88 -14.92 -4.74
CA SER A 278 3.58 -15.56 -3.62
C SER A 278 3.32 -14.96 -2.23
N ARG A 279 2.91 -13.69 -2.14
CA ARG A 279 2.63 -13.02 -0.85
C ARG A 279 1.16 -13.03 -0.44
N THR A 280 0.23 -13.00 -1.39
CA THR A 280 -1.18 -12.74 -1.08
C THR A 280 -2.18 -13.66 -1.77
N GLY A 281 -1.73 -14.46 -2.73
CA GLY A 281 -2.60 -15.27 -3.57
C GLY A 281 -3.19 -14.51 -4.76
N LYS A 282 -3.10 -13.17 -4.75
CA LYS A 282 -3.45 -12.28 -5.87
C LYS A 282 -2.18 -11.61 -6.43
N PRO A 283 -2.16 -11.24 -7.73
CA PRO A 283 -1.02 -10.54 -8.30
C PRO A 283 -0.73 -9.23 -7.55
N ALA A 284 0.47 -9.12 -7.00
CA ALA A 284 0.96 -7.93 -6.32
C ALA A 284 2.41 -7.66 -6.73
N ARG A 285 2.75 -6.40 -7.02
CA ARG A 285 4.10 -5.99 -7.37
C ARG A 285 4.97 -5.85 -6.12
N GLN A 286 6.13 -6.50 -6.16
CA GLN A 286 7.05 -6.63 -5.05
C GLN A 286 8.48 -6.74 -5.57
N LEU A 287 9.46 -6.56 -4.68
CA LEU A 287 10.86 -6.82 -4.98
C LEU A 287 11.05 -8.25 -5.47
N LYS A 288 11.86 -8.43 -6.51
CA LYS A 288 12.40 -9.74 -6.85
C LYS A 288 13.28 -10.22 -5.71
N SER A 289 13.16 -11.50 -5.37
CA SER A 289 13.88 -12.15 -4.29
C SER A 289 13.86 -13.66 -4.49
N ALA A 290 14.68 -14.37 -3.73
CA ALA A 290 14.59 -15.82 -3.65
C ALA A 290 13.17 -16.27 -3.27
N TRP A 291 12.42 -15.53 -2.45
CA TRP A 291 11.03 -15.88 -2.15
C TRP A 291 10.16 -15.93 -3.41
N THR A 292 10.20 -14.88 -4.24
CA THR A 292 9.38 -14.85 -5.46
C THR A 292 9.82 -15.91 -6.46
N GLU A 293 11.12 -16.13 -6.62
CA GLU A 293 11.68 -17.15 -7.52
C GLU A 293 11.25 -18.56 -7.10
N GLU A 294 11.36 -18.88 -5.80
CA GLU A 294 11.00 -20.20 -5.30
C GLU A 294 9.49 -20.47 -5.43
N TRP A 295 8.63 -19.49 -5.17
CA TRP A 295 7.20 -19.68 -5.31
C TRP A 295 6.72 -19.76 -6.77
N ASP A 296 7.32 -18.97 -7.67
CA ASP A 296 6.84 -18.83 -9.04
C ASP A 296 7.51 -19.80 -10.03
N GLU A 297 8.74 -20.25 -9.76
CA GLU A 297 9.56 -21.01 -10.72
C GLU A 297 10.01 -22.40 -10.22
N ALA A 298 10.11 -22.64 -8.91
CA ALA A 298 10.60 -23.92 -8.41
C ALA A 298 9.59 -25.06 -8.65
N THR A 299 10.10 -26.22 -9.06
CA THR A 299 9.26 -27.41 -9.33
C THR A 299 8.63 -27.97 -8.05
N GLU A 300 9.28 -27.78 -6.89
CA GLU A 300 8.75 -28.20 -5.59
C GLU A 300 7.59 -27.31 -5.10
N SER A 301 7.44 -26.10 -5.67
CA SER A 301 6.39 -25.14 -5.28
C SER A 301 5.00 -25.78 -5.39
N PRO A 302 4.16 -25.69 -4.35
CA PRO A 302 2.76 -26.10 -4.43
C PRO A 302 1.89 -25.10 -5.21
N GLY A 303 2.46 -23.97 -5.64
CA GLY A 303 1.72 -22.83 -6.15
C GLY A 303 1.07 -22.00 -5.04
N PRO A 304 0.67 -20.75 -5.33
CA PRO A 304 0.09 -19.85 -4.34
C PRO A 304 -1.35 -20.24 -3.98
N LEU A 305 -1.68 -20.19 -2.68
CA LEU A 305 -3.05 -20.31 -2.18
C LEU A 305 -3.90 -19.09 -2.59
N PRO A 306 -5.24 -19.19 -2.57
CA PRO A 306 -6.09 -18.00 -2.64
C PRO A 306 -5.93 -17.12 -1.39
N MET A 307 -6.30 -15.85 -1.52
CA MET A 307 -6.47 -14.94 -0.38
C MET A 307 -7.66 -15.42 0.48
N PRO A 308 -7.59 -15.38 1.83
CA PRO A 308 -6.49 -14.86 2.64
C PRO A 308 -5.40 -15.87 3.01
N LEU A 309 -5.57 -17.17 2.70
CA LEU A 309 -4.67 -18.23 3.18
C LEU A 309 -3.19 -18.03 2.78
N GLN A 310 -2.93 -17.54 1.56
CA GLN A 310 -1.56 -17.22 1.14
C GLN A 310 -0.95 -16.06 1.95
N MET A 311 -1.76 -15.05 2.31
CA MET A 311 -1.26 -13.96 3.15
C MET A 311 -0.85 -14.47 4.52
N LEU A 312 -1.67 -15.33 5.12
CA LEU A 312 -1.41 -15.88 6.45
C LEU A 312 -0.07 -16.63 6.51
N ILE A 313 0.17 -17.53 5.55
CA ILE A 313 1.43 -18.29 5.51
C ILE A 313 2.63 -17.38 5.17
N ALA A 314 2.45 -16.43 4.25
CA ALA A 314 3.53 -15.54 3.80
C ALA A 314 3.93 -14.52 4.87
N GLU A 315 2.98 -13.83 5.51
CA GLU A 315 3.28 -12.84 6.55
C GLU A 315 4.00 -13.47 7.74
N SER A 316 3.54 -14.65 8.15
CA SER A 316 4.18 -15.39 9.23
C SER A 316 5.62 -15.76 8.87
N ALA A 317 5.85 -16.22 7.63
CA ALA A 317 7.20 -16.52 7.15
C ALA A 317 8.09 -15.28 7.09
N MET A 318 7.53 -14.14 6.66
CA MET A 318 8.25 -12.89 6.46
C MET A 318 8.68 -12.22 7.75
N ALA A 319 7.90 -12.37 8.83
CA ALA A 319 8.31 -11.95 10.16
C ALA A 319 9.60 -12.67 10.61
N ARG A 320 9.70 -13.98 10.37
CA ARG A 320 10.91 -14.78 10.68
C ARG A 320 12.08 -14.43 9.78
N ILE A 321 11.83 -14.31 8.48
CA ILE A 321 12.85 -13.92 7.50
C ILE A 321 13.44 -12.56 7.86
N SER A 322 12.59 -11.57 8.17
CA SER A 322 13.03 -10.23 8.56
C SER A 322 13.92 -10.27 9.80
N ARG A 323 13.48 -10.94 10.87
CA ARG A 323 14.26 -11.08 12.10
C ARG A 323 15.61 -11.77 11.86
N SER A 324 15.61 -12.90 11.14
CA SER A 324 16.85 -13.64 10.83
C SER A 324 17.82 -12.81 9.96
N ALA A 325 17.29 -12.06 9.00
CA ALA A 325 18.08 -11.19 8.13
C ALA A 325 18.75 -10.04 8.90
N GLU A 326 18.09 -9.51 9.94
CA GLU A 326 18.64 -8.50 10.85
C GLU A 326 19.82 -9.03 11.67
N PHE A 327 19.79 -10.31 12.07
CA PHE A 327 20.91 -11.00 12.71
C PHE A 327 22.00 -11.47 11.73
N GLY A 328 21.99 -10.98 10.48
CA GLY A 328 23.06 -11.21 9.51
C GLY A 328 22.96 -12.51 8.72
N ASN A 329 21.85 -13.24 8.79
CA ASN A 329 21.67 -14.47 8.03
C ASN A 329 21.55 -14.18 6.52
N GLU A 330 22.53 -14.63 5.73
CA GLU A 330 22.58 -14.36 4.29
C GLU A 330 21.41 -14.98 3.51
N GLY A 331 20.94 -16.16 3.90
CA GLY A 331 19.82 -16.82 3.22
C GLY A 331 18.49 -16.12 3.51
N ALA A 332 18.26 -15.69 4.74
CA ALA A 332 17.14 -14.82 5.09
C ALA A 332 17.22 -13.48 4.35
N GLN A 333 18.41 -12.90 4.22
CA GLN A 333 18.59 -11.69 3.41
C GLN A 333 18.23 -11.92 1.95
N LYS A 334 18.54 -13.08 1.34
CA LYS A 334 18.11 -13.45 -0.03
C LYS A 334 16.59 -13.59 -0.15
N LEU A 335 15.93 -14.20 0.83
CA LEU A 335 14.47 -14.35 0.89
C LEU A 335 13.72 -13.05 1.18
N ALA A 336 14.34 -12.09 1.87
CA ALA A 336 13.70 -10.85 2.28
C ALA A 336 13.04 -10.13 1.09
N ASN A 337 11.77 -9.77 1.26
CA ASN A 337 10.89 -9.32 0.20
C ASN A 337 9.90 -8.27 0.75
N TYR A 338 9.47 -7.34 -0.11
CA TYR A 338 8.50 -6.32 0.26
C TYR A 338 7.78 -5.76 -0.98
N PHE A 339 6.57 -5.23 -0.79
CA PHE A 339 5.80 -4.59 -1.86
C PHE A 339 6.44 -3.26 -2.26
N VAL A 340 6.80 -3.11 -3.53
CA VAL A 340 7.39 -1.86 -4.04
C VAL A 340 7.14 -1.74 -5.53
N GLY A 341 6.92 -0.51 -5.99
CA GLY A 341 6.74 -0.17 -7.39
C GLY A 341 8.06 -0.02 -8.13
N GLN A 342 7.97 0.13 -9.46
CA GLN A 342 9.15 0.22 -10.34
C GLN A 342 9.99 1.49 -10.12
N VAL A 343 9.46 2.47 -9.39
CA VAL A 343 10.22 3.64 -8.93
C VAL A 343 11.33 3.29 -7.94
N VAL A 344 11.41 2.05 -7.44
CA VAL A 344 12.50 1.60 -6.56
C VAL A 344 13.88 1.93 -7.13
N GLY A 345 14.05 1.89 -8.46
CA GLY A 345 15.29 2.30 -9.14
C GLY A 345 15.69 3.77 -8.99
N GLN A 346 14.85 4.61 -8.40
CA GLN A 346 15.12 6.02 -8.09
C GLN A 346 15.34 6.24 -6.58
N LEU A 347 15.13 5.22 -5.74
CA LEU A 347 15.20 5.31 -4.28
C LEU A 347 16.61 4.91 -3.80
N ASN A 348 17.61 5.72 -4.13
CA ASN A 348 19.02 5.37 -3.94
C ASN A 348 19.67 5.99 -2.67
N GLN A 349 18.90 6.70 -1.85
CA GLN A 349 19.40 7.34 -0.64
C GLN A 349 18.31 7.38 0.44
N VAL A 350 18.70 7.11 1.69
CA VAL A 350 17.87 7.36 2.87
C VAL A 350 17.85 8.85 3.18
N LYS A 351 16.65 9.41 3.32
CA LYS A 351 16.42 10.84 3.63
C LYS A 351 15.11 11.01 4.41
N PRO A 352 14.94 12.10 5.16
CA PRO A 352 13.67 12.39 5.84
C PRO A 352 12.52 12.51 4.84
N ALA A 353 11.33 12.02 5.17
CA ALA A 353 10.15 12.12 4.31
C ALA A 353 9.82 13.59 3.96
N ARG A 354 10.00 14.50 4.92
CA ARG A 354 9.86 15.95 4.69
C ARG A 354 10.80 16.46 3.57
N ARG A 355 12.03 15.94 3.50
CA ARG A 355 12.98 16.31 2.45
C ARG A 355 12.52 15.80 1.09
N VAL A 356 11.99 14.58 1.02
CA VAL A 356 11.39 14.03 -0.20
C VAL A 356 10.27 14.93 -0.71
N VAL A 357 9.35 15.37 0.17
CA VAL A 357 8.27 16.30 -0.20
C VAL A 357 8.81 17.58 -0.82
N TYR A 358 9.82 18.20 -0.20
CA TYR A 358 10.41 19.44 -0.70
C TYR A 358 11.14 19.27 -2.02
N GLU A 359 11.86 18.16 -2.20
CA GLU A 359 12.49 17.82 -3.48
C GLU A 359 11.44 17.61 -4.57
N MET A 360 10.33 16.90 -4.29
CA MET A 360 9.22 16.76 -5.24
C MET A 360 8.59 18.11 -5.61
N ILE A 361 8.41 19.03 -4.65
CA ILE A 361 7.89 20.38 -4.93
C ILE A 361 8.86 21.16 -5.84
N ALA A 362 10.16 21.15 -5.54
CA ALA A 362 11.17 21.86 -6.32
C ALA A 362 11.26 21.28 -7.75
N GLU A 363 11.41 19.96 -7.88
CA GLU A 363 11.49 19.28 -9.18
C GLU A 363 10.22 19.47 -10.02
N PHE A 364 9.05 19.57 -9.38
CA PHE A 364 7.80 19.88 -10.06
C PHE A 364 7.82 21.29 -10.65
N GLY A 365 8.24 22.28 -9.86
CA GLY A 365 8.42 23.66 -10.32
C GLY A 365 9.39 23.76 -11.50
N ASP A 366 10.53 23.06 -11.41
CA ASP A 366 11.53 23.00 -12.49
C ASP A 366 10.99 22.35 -13.76
N ALA A 367 10.20 21.29 -13.62
CA ALA A 367 9.56 20.61 -14.75
C ALA A 367 8.57 21.53 -15.46
N LEU A 368 7.72 22.26 -14.71
CA LEU A 368 6.80 23.23 -15.28
C LEU A 368 7.52 24.40 -15.95
N ALA A 369 8.56 24.95 -15.30
CA ALA A 369 9.35 26.04 -15.87
C ALA A 369 10.03 25.60 -17.18
N ARG A 370 10.52 24.35 -17.24
CA ARG A 370 11.07 23.77 -18.48
C ARG A 370 10.00 23.65 -19.57
N LEU A 371 8.82 23.11 -19.24
CA LEU A 371 7.72 22.99 -20.21
C LEU A 371 7.28 24.35 -20.74
N ASN A 372 7.10 25.35 -19.87
CA ASN A 372 6.74 26.70 -20.28
C ASN A 372 7.78 27.32 -21.21
N ARG A 373 9.09 27.12 -20.96
CA ARG A 373 10.14 27.59 -21.88
C ARG A 373 10.10 26.90 -23.24
N MET A 374 9.65 25.65 -23.31
CA MET A 374 9.54 24.91 -24.57
C MET A 374 8.30 25.32 -25.38
N THR A 375 7.25 25.81 -24.72
CA THR A 375 5.97 26.18 -25.36
C THR A 375 5.78 27.69 -25.53
N SER A 376 6.56 28.51 -24.84
CA SER A 376 6.60 29.96 -25.06
C SER A 376 7.33 30.20 -26.37
N THR A 377 6.56 30.38 -27.45
CA THR A 377 7.06 30.73 -28.78
C THR A 377 7.53 32.18 -28.81
#